data_AF-A0A7C6S0D8-F1
#
_entry.id   AF-A0A7C6S0D8-F1
#
_cell.length_a   1.000
_cell.length_b   1.000
_cell.length_c   1.000
_cell.angle_alpha   90.00
_cell.angle_beta   90.00
_cell.angle_gamma   90.00
#
_symmetry.space_group_name_H-M   'P 1'
#
loop_
_entity.id
_entity.type
_entity.pdbx_description
1 polymer ?
#
loop_
_entity_poly.entity_id
_entity_poly.type
_entity_poly.pdbx_seq_one_letter_code
_entity_poly.pdbx_strand_id
1 'polypeptide(L)'
;MSTLVIEHLKASDLPSEWARRLQARPEQTVTVRIATEASTSAEETTSFTTDDPAFGIWQDYDETTDVEAFARRLRAPRYHRDGSRNPG
;
A
#
# COMPACT_ATOMS: atom_id res chain seq x y z
N MET A 1 12.30 9.27 5.85
CA MET A 1 13.75 9.36 5.55
C MET A 1 14.54 8.86 6.76
N SER A 2 14.66 7.54 6.93
CA SER A 2 15.49 6.94 7.97
C SER A 2 16.74 6.35 7.34
N THR A 3 17.91 6.61 7.95
CA THR A 3 19.19 6.01 7.54
C THR A 3 19.62 5.03 8.61
N LEU A 4 19.82 3.77 8.24
CA LEU A 4 20.38 2.74 9.10
C LEU A 4 21.87 2.56 8.75
N VAL A 5 22.74 2.74 9.74
CA VAL A 5 24.18 2.47 9.62
C VAL A 5 24.53 1.29 10.50
N ILE A 6 25.06 0.24 9.90
CA ILE A 6 25.53 -0.97 10.61
C ILE A 6 27.04 -1.01 10.45
N GLU A 7 27.75 -0.81 11.55
CA GLU A 7 29.22 -0.83 11.58
C GLU A 7 29.75 -2.20 11.99
N HIS A 8 30.99 -2.50 11.59
CA HIS A 8 31.72 -3.70 11.99
C HIS A 8 31.03 -5.03 11.64
N LEU A 9 30.21 -5.06 10.59
CA LEU A 9 29.52 -6.28 10.16
C LEU A 9 30.50 -7.23 9.47
N LYS A 10 30.53 -8.50 9.87
CA LYS A 10 31.39 -9.50 9.21
C LYS A 10 30.89 -9.78 7.80
N ALA A 11 31.80 -9.92 6.86
CA ALA A 11 31.46 -10.26 5.48
C ALA A 11 30.76 -11.63 5.35
N SER A 12 30.95 -12.55 6.31
CA SER A 12 30.18 -13.80 6.41
C SER A 12 28.68 -13.61 6.59
N ASP A 13 28.29 -12.49 7.20
CA ASP A 13 26.91 -12.19 7.58
C ASP A 13 26.22 -11.30 6.54
N LEU A 14 26.93 -10.95 5.46
CA LEU A 14 26.37 -10.25 4.32
C LEU A 14 25.52 -11.19 3.46
N PRO A 15 24.47 -10.66 2.81
CA PRO A 15 23.80 -11.35 1.71
C PRO A 15 24.82 -11.79 0.64
N SER A 16 24.66 -13.00 0.11
CA SER A 16 25.59 -13.63 -0.83
C SER A 16 25.84 -12.79 -2.09
N GLU A 17 24.81 -12.13 -2.61
CA GLU A 17 24.90 -11.20 -3.74
C GLU A 17 25.80 -9.99 -3.43
N TRP A 18 25.72 -9.46 -2.22
CA TRP A 18 26.50 -8.30 -1.79
C TRP A 18 27.95 -8.70 -1.56
N ALA A 19 28.19 -9.82 -0.87
CA ALA A 19 29.52 -10.38 -0.65
C ALA A 19 30.26 -10.65 -1.97
N ARG A 20 29.56 -11.20 -2.99
CA ARG A 20 30.10 -11.42 -4.33
C ARG A 20 30.51 -10.12 -5.02
N ARG A 21 29.67 -9.07 -4.95
CA ARG A 21 29.97 -7.78 -5.57
C ARG A 21 31.13 -7.07 -4.87
N LEU A 22 31.19 -7.17 -3.55
CA LEU A 22 32.25 -6.55 -2.74
C LEU A 22 33.57 -7.34 -2.78
N GLN A 23 33.53 -8.59 -3.27
CA GLN A 23 34.67 -9.53 -3.24
C GLN A 23 35.31 -9.62 -1.84
N ALA A 24 34.49 -9.47 -0.80
CA ALA A 24 34.96 -9.38 0.56
C ALA A 24 35.40 -10.76 1.05
N ARG A 25 36.50 -10.79 1.80
CA ARG A 25 36.93 -12.01 2.50
C ARG A 25 36.02 -12.22 3.72
N PRO A 26 35.69 -13.46 4.10
CA PRO A 26 34.72 -13.74 5.16
C PRO A 26 35.08 -13.10 6.52
N GLU A 27 36.37 -12.95 6.81
CA GLU A 27 36.89 -12.36 8.05
C GLU A 27 36.90 -10.82 8.06
N GLN A 28 36.56 -10.19 6.94
CA GLN A 28 36.63 -8.73 6.79
C GLN A 28 35.40 -8.07 7.41
N THR A 29 35.61 -7.01 8.17
CA THR A 29 34.54 -6.15 8.68
C THR A 29 34.18 -5.07 7.68
N VAL A 30 32.89 -4.87 7.46
CA VAL A 30 32.35 -3.87 6.54
C VAL A 30 31.33 -2.97 7.23
N THR A 31 31.12 -1.78 6.67
CA THR A 31 30.08 -0.85 7.10
C THR A 31 28.99 -0.80 6.04
N VAL A 32 27.74 -1.05 6.44
CA VAL A 32 26.58 -1.02 5.55
C VAL A 32 25.74 0.20 5.88
N ARG A 33 25.49 1.04 4.87
CA ARG A 33 24.60 2.21 4.97
C ARG A 33 23.37 1.99 4.11
N ILE A 34 22.22 1.84 4.75
CA ILE A 34 20.91 1.67 4.09
C ILE A 34 20.13 2.96 4.28
N ALA A 35 19.76 3.60 3.18
CA ALA A 35 18.87 4.74 3.18
C ALA A 35 17.50 4.29 2.67
N THR A 36 16.46 4.58 3.44
CA THR A 36 15.09 4.51 2.92
C THR A 36 14.84 5.77 2.11
N GLU A 37 14.82 5.62 0.79
CA GLU A 37 14.21 6.63 -0.06
C GLU A 37 12.75 6.74 0.35
N ALA A 38 12.21 7.96 0.42
CA ALA A 38 10.77 8.07 0.37
C ALA A 38 10.39 7.50 -0.99
N SER A 39 9.85 6.28 -0.99
CA SER A 39 8.87 5.95 -1.99
C SER A 39 7.85 7.05 -1.86
N THR A 40 7.89 8.00 -2.78
CA THR A 40 6.69 8.68 -3.19
C THR A 40 5.79 7.54 -3.68
N SER A 41 5.14 6.83 -2.75
CA SER A 41 3.73 6.58 -2.90
C SER A 41 3.11 7.97 -2.95
N ALA A 42 3.30 8.62 -4.10
CA ALA A 42 2.15 9.10 -4.76
C ALA A 42 1.22 7.88 -4.72
N GLU A 43 0.19 7.99 -3.90
CA GLU A 43 -1.14 7.90 -4.46
C GLU A 43 -1.12 8.64 -5.82
N GLU A 44 -0.44 8.07 -6.82
CA GLU A 44 -0.85 8.17 -8.18
C GLU A 44 -2.23 7.55 -8.05
N THR A 45 -3.21 8.44 -7.94
CA THR A 45 -4.45 8.32 -8.68
C THR A 45 -4.05 8.01 -10.13
N THR A 46 -3.52 6.81 -10.35
CA THR A 46 -3.45 6.19 -11.65
C THR A 46 -4.92 6.09 -11.96
N SER A 47 -5.40 7.04 -12.75
CA SER A 47 -6.61 6.86 -13.53
C SER A 47 -6.41 5.51 -14.20
N PHE A 48 -7.03 4.48 -13.63
CA PHE A 48 -6.93 3.12 -14.08
C PHE A 48 -7.60 3.08 -15.45
N THR A 49 -6.84 3.43 -16.49
CA THR A 49 -7.32 3.42 -17.87
C THR A 49 -7.22 2.00 -18.35
N THR A 50 -8.36 1.31 -18.28
CA THR A 50 -8.56 0.02 -18.92
C THR A 50 -9.54 0.22 -20.07
N ASP A 51 -9.29 -0.44 -21.20
CA ASP A 51 -10.17 -0.40 -22.38
C ASP A 51 -11.40 -1.31 -22.24
N ASP A 52 -11.62 -1.89 -21.05
CA ASP A 52 -12.80 -2.70 -20.78
C ASP A 52 -14.03 -1.79 -20.59
N PRO A 53 -15.05 -1.87 -21.47
CA PRO A 53 -16.26 -1.06 -21.34
C PRO A 53 -17.05 -1.36 -20.05
N ALA A 54 -16.73 -2.43 -19.33
CA ALA A 54 -17.32 -2.74 -18.03
C ALA A 54 -16.70 -1.96 -16.86
N PHE A 55 -15.46 -1.48 -17.01
CA PHE A 55 -14.81 -0.65 -16.00
C PHE A 55 -15.28 0.80 -16.14
N GLY A 56 -15.75 1.39 -15.05
CA GLY A 56 -16.36 2.73 -15.05
C GLY A 56 -17.88 2.74 -15.10
N ILE A 57 -18.56 1.59 -15.33
CA ILE A 57 -20.03 1.49 -15.23
C ILE A 57 -20.56 2.01 -13.87
N TRP A 58 -19.76 1.84 -12.81
CA TRP A 58 -20.11 2.27 -11.46
C TRP A 58 -19.65 3.70 -11.15
N GLN A 59 -18.82 4.31 -12.00
CA GLN A 59 -18.31 5.68 -11.79
C GLN A 59 -19.40 6.74 -11.96
N ASP A 60 -20.37 6.49 -12.86
CA ASP A 60 -21.55 7.34 -13.04
C ASP A 60 -22.63 7.07 -11.98
N TYR A 61 -22.39 6.16 -11.05
CA TYR A 61 -23.33 5.85 -9.97
C TYR A 61 -23.16 6.89 -8.86
N ASP A 62 -24.13 7.77 -8.72
CA ASP A 62 -24.12 8.94 -7.81
C ASP A 62 -23.76 8.56 -6.35
N GLU A 63 -24.11 7.34 -5.95
CA GLU A 63 -23.88 6.79 -4.61
C GLU A 63 -22.41 6.40 -4.34
N THR A 64 -21.54 6.45 -5.35
CA THR A 64 -20.09 6.28 -5.19
C THR A 64 -19.39 7.54 -4.67
N THR A 65 -20.09 8.68 -4.67
CA THR A 65 -19.60 9.95 -4.09
C THR A 65 -19.40 9.84 -2.57
N ASP A 66 -20.23 9.03 -1.89
CA ASP A 66 -20.11 8.72 -0.46
C ASP A 66 -20.37 7.23 -0.20
N VAL A 67 -19.33 6.44 -0.40
CA VAL A 67 -19.35 4.97 -0.19
C VAL A 67 -19.71 4.62 1.25
N GLU A 68 -19.31 5.43 2.23
CA GLU A 68 -19.61 5.17 3.63
C GLU A 68 -21.09 5.36 3.95
N ALA A 69 -21.71 6.43 3.48
CA ALA A 69 -23.14 6.66 3.63
C ALA A 69 -23.95 5.56 2.92
N PHE A 70 -23.53 5.18 1.71
CA PHE A 70 -24.13 4.06 0.99
C PHE A 70 -24.06 2.76 1.79
N ALA A 71 -22.89 2.40 2.31
CA ALA A 71 -22.72 1.19 3.12
C ALA A 71 -23.53 1.22 4.43
N ARG A 72 -23.65 2.40 5.07
CA ARG A 72 -24.50 2.58 6.26
C ARG A 72 -25.98 2.36 5.93
N ARG A 73 -26.45 2.87 4.79
CA ARG A 73 -27.83 2.65 4.32
C ARG A 73 -28.10 1.17 4.05
N LEU A 74 -27.18 0.45 3.40
CA LEU A 74 -27.32 -0.99 3.16
C LEU A 74 -27.41 -1.81 4.46
N ARG A 75 -26.72 -1.37 5.53
CA ARG A 75 -26.77 -2.02 6.84
C ARG A 75 -27.97 -1.57 7.70
N ALA A 76 -28.73 -0.57 7.27
CA ALA A 76 -29.88 -0.09 8.02
C ALA A 76 -30.99 -1.15 8.07
N PRO A 77 -31.71 -1.29 9.20
CA PRO A 77 -32.84 -2.20 9.29
C PRO A 77 -33.95 -1.77 8.33
N ARG A 78 -34.74 -2.72 7.81
CA ARG A 78 -35.82 -2.40 6.86
C ARG A 78 -36.95 -1.57 7.46
N TYR A 79 -37.12 -1.66 8.78
CA TYR A 79 -38.13 -0.96 9.53
C TYR A 79 -37.49 -0.18 10.67
N HIS A 80 -38.02 1.00 10.92
CA HIS A 80 -37.75 1.78 12.13
C HIS A 80 -38.38 1.10 13.35
N ARG A 81 -38.00 1.57 14.55
CA ARG A 81 -38.52 1.04 15.81
C ARG A 81 -40.02 1.27 15.99
N ASP A 82 -40.57 2.29 15.31
CA ASP A 82 -42.00 2.61 15.28
C ASP A 82 -42.79 1.79 14.23
N GLY A 83 -42.11 0.91 13.48
CA GLY A 83 -42.71 0.05 12.46
C GLY A 83 -42.82 0.69 11.08
N SER A 84 -42.43 1.96 10.92
CA SER A 84 -42.38 2.60 9.60
C SER A 84 -41.22 2.03 8.76
N ARG A 85 -41.37 2.04 7.42
CA ARG A 85 -40.38 1.44 6.51
C ARG A 85 -39.33 2.45 6.12
N ASN A 86 -38.06 2.06 6.14
CA ASN A 86 -36.96 2.88 5.65
C ASN A 86 -37.08 3.13 4.14
N PRO A 87 -36.85 4.36 3.64
CA PRO A 87 -36.70 4.60 2.21
C PRO A 87 -35.45 3.83 1.73
N GLY A 88 -35.61 3.10 0.62
CA GLY A 88 -34.55 2.29 0.01
C GLY A 88 -33.41 3.15 -0.51
#